data_AF-E3C565-F1
#
_entry.id   AF-E3C565-F1
#
_cell.length_a   1.000
_cell.length_b   1.000
_cell.length_c   1.000
_cell.angle_alpha   90.00
_cell.angle_beta   90.00
_cell.angle_gamma   90.00
#
_symmetry.space_group_name_H-M   'P 1'
#
loop_
_entity.id
_entity.type
_entity.pdbx_description
1 polymer ?
#
loop_
_entity_poly.entity_id
_entity_poly.type
_entity_poly.pdbx_seq_one_letter_code
_entity_poly.pdbx_strand_id
1 'polypeptide(L)'
;MNQLQERKQSSIARFDYSAVDDTTAKQLKQHEAAMKTSITMAAQVWGRELYEAQQELANHYQGKFGEWYTSLGLNKHDVYDLINQFTFSKNLDNPNQIENFNNAPKMLRLDMVKKSAPEEAKQAALNGDIKSHKEFKEMERRLKAKDAQLSQQKETIASQHKQLLDEQASQDNLQLSLDELKNKMDAEKKKYEALKAEHEKTRRFINNIGEVDGQRSEWARHKADYSVYGLTLKIDNLIKDVKPLSFERDIISNSSEEAKKRINNSLDELDDFSQDLRAMINGRRTINGYAE
;
A
#
# COMPACT_ATOMS: atom_id res chain seq x y z
N MET A 1 -41.28 22.75 -34.79
CA MET A 1 -42.31 22.48 -33.75
C MET A 1 -41.67 21.61 -32.68
N ASN A 2 -40.92 22.11 -31.70
CA ASN A 2 -41.22 23.08 -30.65
C ASN A 2 -42.37 22.69 -29.69
N GLN A 3 -42.37 21.46 -29.13
CA GLN A 3 -43.13 21.08 -27.91
C GLN A 3 -42.54 19.89 -27.09
N LEU A 4 -41.26 19.53 -27.21
CA LEU A 4 -40.71 18.37 -26.48
C LEU A 4 -39.46 18.63 -25.62
N GLN A 5 -39.02 19.88 -25.47
CA GLN A 5 -37.82 20.21 -24.67
C GLN A 5 -38.08 20.76 -23.25
N GLU A 6 -39.33 20.81 -22.79
CA GLU A 6 -39.60 21.10 -21.36
C GLU A 6 -40.64 20.14 -20.81
N ARG A 7 -40.20 18.94 -20.43
CA ARG A 7 -40.78 18.26 -19.28
C ARG A 7 -39.69 18.06 -18.25
N LYS A 8 -39.55 19.08 -17.38
CA LYS A 8 -39.33 18.84 -15.94
C LYS A 8 -40.18 17.63 -15.55
N GLN A 9 -39.62 16.79 -14.70
CA GLN A 9 -40.15 15.57 -14.11
C GLN A 9 -41.58 15.76 -13.55
N SER A 10 -42.55 15.98 -14.43
CA SER A 10 -43.97 15.93 -14.14
C SER A 10 -44.24 14.44 -14.01
N SER A 11 -44.55 14.02 -12.78
CA SER A 11 -45.20 12.74 -12.57
C SER A 11 -46.39 12.71 -13.53
N ILE A 12 -46.26 12.00 -14.64
CA ILE A 12 -47.35 11.79 -15.58
C ILE A 12 -48.45 11.15 -14.74
N ALA A 13 -49.52 11.92 -14.46
CA ALA A 13 -50.65 11.41 -13.72
C ALA A 13 -51.15 10.18 -14.49
N ARG A 14 -51.08 9.02 -13.85
CA ARG A 14 -51.68 7.80 -14.42
C ARG A 14 -53.19 8.04 -14.50
N PHE A 15 -53.80 7.60 -15.58
CA PHE A 15 -55.26 7.61 -15.67
C PHE A 15 -55.83 6.79 -14.51
N ASP A 16 -56.72 7.40 -13.74
CA ASP A 16 -57.41 6.72 -12.64
C ASP A 16 -58.55 5.87 -13.21
N TYR A 17 -58.32 4.57 -13.34
CA TYR A 17 -59.32 3.63 -13.85
C TYR A 17 -60.53 3.47 -12.94
N SER A 18 -60.47 3.93 -11.68
CA SER A 18 -61.64 3.93 -10.79
C SER A 18 -62.64 5.02 -11.12
N ALA A 19 -62.28 5.96 -11.99
CA ALA A 19 -63.17 7.03 -12.47
C ALA A 19 -64.24 6.56 -13.48
N VAL A 20 -64.20 5.29 -13.90
CA VAL A 20 -65.15 4.67 -14.85
C VAL A 20 -65.61 3.31 -14.33
N ASP A 21 -66.66 2.74 -14.91
CA ASP A 21 -67.14 1.40 -14.54
C ASP A 21 -66.14 0.29 -14.91
N ASP A 22 -66.27 -0.88 -14.28
CA ASP A 22 -65.36 -2.00 -14.45
C ASP A 22 -65.21 -2.48 -15.91
N THR A 23 -66.29 -2.40 -16.70
CA THR A 23 -66.28 -2.84 -18.10
C THR A 23 -65.47 -1.87 -18.94
N THR A 24 -65.73 -0.57 -18.80
CA THR A 24 -64.97 0.50 -19.47
C THR A 24 -63.50 0.49 -19.04
N ALA A 25 -63.22 0.35 -17.74
CA ALA A 25 -61.86 0.26 -17.21
C ALA A 25 -61.07 -0.90 -17.84
N LYS A 26 -61.70 -2.07 -17.97
CA LYS A 26 -61.09 -3.25 -18.61
C LYS A 26 -60.79 -3.00 -20.09
N GLN A 27 -61.72 -2.41 -20.83
CA GLN A 27 -61.52 -2.09 -22.26
C GLN A 27 -60.40 -1.07 -22.45
N LEU A 28 -60.37 0.00 -21.65
CA LEU A 28 -59.30 1.01 -21.71
C LEU A 28 -57.92 0.42 -21.41
N LYS A 29 -57.81 -0.51 -20.44
CA LYS A 29 -56.55 -1.24 -20.17
C LYS A 29 -56.13 -2.12 -21.36
N GLN A 30 -57.08 -2.74 -22.06
CA GLN A 30 -56.79 -3.52 -23.27
C GLN A 30 -56.29 -2.62 -24.41
N HIS A 31 -56.92 -1.46 -24.63
CA HIS A 31 -56.44 -0.48 -25.60
C HIS A 31 -55.05 0.05 -25.25
N GLU A 32 -54.80 0.36 -23.98
CA GLU A 32 -53.47 0.81 -23.52
C GLU A 32 -52.39 -0.25 -23.77
N ALA A 33 -52.69 -1.53 -23.47
CA ALA A 33 -51.78 -2.63 -23.74
C ALA A 33 -51.50 -2.80 -25.24
N ALA A 34 -52.54 -2.75 -26.09
CA ALA A 34 -52.39 -2.83 -27.53
C ALA A 34 -51.53 -1.68 -28.08
N MET A 35 -51.77 -0.43 -27.63
CA MET A 35 -50.97 0.74 -28.00
C MET A 35 -49.50 0.58 -27.60
N LYS A 36 -49.23 0.10 -26.37
CA LYS A 36 -47.86 -0.15 -25.89
C LYS A 36 -47.14 -1.16 -26.77
N THR A 37 -47.81 -2.27 -27.13
CA THR A 37 -47.25 -3.28 -28.05
C THR A 37 -46.95 -2.68 -29.42
N SER A 38 -47.89 -1.92 -30.01
CA SER A 38 -47.68 -1.27 -31.30
C SER A 38 -46.51 -0.29 -31.28
N ILE A 39 -46.35 0.50 -30.21
CA ILE A 39 -45.21 1.41 -30.05
C ILE A 39 -43.88 0.63 -30.00
N THR A 40 -43.83 -0.46 -29.24
CA THR A 40 -42.62 -1.31 -29.14
C THR A 40 -42.26 -1.93 -30.49
N MET A 41 -43.24 -2.48 -31.21
CA MET A 41 -43.03 -3.05 -32.56
C MET A 41 -42.57 -1.98 -33.55
N ALA A 42 -43.21 -0.81 -33.56
CA ALA A 42 -42.82 0.30 -34.43
C ALA A 42 -41.37 0.76 -34.16
N ALA A 43 -40.97 0.84 -32.90
CA ALA A 43 -39.59 1.18 -32.53
C ALA A 43 -38.58 0.15 -33.05
N GLN A 44 -38.90 -1.14 -33.02
CA GLN A 44 -38.05 -2.20 -33.58
C GLN A 44 -37.92 -2.09 -35.09
N VAL A 45 -39.03 -1.89 -35.81
CA VAL A 45 -39.00 -1.70 -37.27
C VAL A 45 -38.20 -0.45 -37.63
N TRP A 46 -38.48 0.68 -37.00
CA TRP A 46 -37.75 1.92 -37.28
C TRP A 46 -36.27 1.81 -36.95
N GLY A 47 -35.92 1.19 -35.82
CA GLY A 47 -34.53 0.95 -35.46
C GLY A 47 -33.77 0.10 -36.49
N ARG A 48 -34.42 -0.92 -37.06
CA ARG A 48 -33.86 -1.72 -38.16
C ARG A 48 -33.63 -0.90 -39.41
N GLU A 49 -34.66 -0.23 -39.92
CA GLU A 49 -34.59 0.58 -41.15
C GLU A 49 -33.54 1.69 -41.04
N LEU A 50 -33.50 2.38 -39.89
CA LEU A 50 -32.48 3.40 -39.61
C LEU A 50 -31.08 2.81 -39.55
N TYR A 51 -30.91 1.63 -38.96
CA TYR A 51 -29.62 0.93 -38.91
C TYR A 51 -29.17 0.51 -40.32
N GLU A 52 -30.05 -0.07 -41.13
CA GLU A 52 -29.75 -0.50 -42.50
C GLU A 52 -29.38 0.69 -43.39
N ALA A 53 -30.18 1.76 -43.36
CA ALA A 53 -29.86 2.99 -44.08
C ALA A 53 -28.53 3.62 -43.60
N GLN A 54 -28.21 3.52 -42.30
CA GLN A 54 -26.92 3.96 -41.78
C GLN A 54 -25.77 3.14 -42.39
N GLN A 55 -25.91 1.82 -42.51
CA GLN A 55 -24.89 0.95 -43.10
C GLN A 55 -24.70 1.24 -44.60
N GLU A 56 -25.79 1.45 -45.35
CA GLU A 56 -25.74 1.79 -46.77
C GLU A 56 -25.07 3.14 -47.04
N LEU A 57 -25.31 4.11 -46.16
CA LEU A 57 -24.77 5.46 -46.28
C LEU A 57 -23.41 5.64 -45.58
N ALA A 58 -22.92 4.60 -44.89
CA ALA A 58 -21.61 4.62 -44.24
C ALA A 58 -20.46 4.68 -45.27
N ASN A 59 -19.35 5.31 -44.88
CA ASN A 59 -18.06 5.35 -45.59
C ASN A 59 -18.00 5.99 -46.99
N HIS A 60 -19.12 6.21 -47.71
CA HIS A 60 -19.10 6.70 -49.09
C HIS A 60 -19.83 8.02 -49.32
N TYR A 61 -20.67 8.46 -48.36
CA TYR A 61 -21.58 9.58 -48.56
C TYR A 61 -21.53 10.62 -47.42
N GLN A 62 -20.34 10.87 -46.85
CA GLN A 62 -20.00 11.95 -45.88
C GLN A 62 -21.20 12.77 -45.31
N GLY A 63 -21.92 12.23 -44.32
CA GLY A 63 -22.99 12.97 -43.64
C GLY A 63 -24.39 12.88 -44.26
N LYS A 64 -24.58 12.21 -45.41
CA LYS A 64 -25.88 12.02 -46.07
C LYS A 64 -26.89 11.26 -45.24
N PHE A 65 -26.45 10.35 -44.36
CA PHE A 65 -27.37 9.74 -43.38
C PHE A 65 -28.05 10.80 -42.49
N GLY A 66 -27.25 11.79 -42.06
CA GLY A 66 -27.71 12.97 -41.31
C GLY A 66 -28.79 13.77 -42.03
N GLU A 67 -28.51 14.12 -43.28
CA GLU A 67 -29.45 14.85 -44.14
C GLU A 67 -30.72 14.04 -44.39
N TRP A 68 -30.60 12.74 -44.67
CA TRP A 68 -31.71 11.86 -44.99
C TRP A 68 -32.71 11.74 -43.84
N TYR A 69 -32.28 11.38 -42.63
CA TYR A 69 -33.23 11.28 -41.52
C TYR A 69 -33.82 12.65 -41.15
N THR A 70 -33.06 13.74 -41.35
CA THR A 70 -33.57 15.10 -41.11
C THR A 70 -34.68 15.45 -42.11
N SER A 71 -34.56 15.01 -43.36
CA SER A 71 -35.61 15.19 -44.38
C SER A 71 -36.92 14.45 -44.03
N LEU A 72 -36.84 13.38 -43.24
CA LEU A 72 -37.98 12.66 -42.68
C LEU A 72 -38.58 13.33 -41.43
N GLY A 73 -38.03 14.48 -40.99
CA GLY A 73 -38.45 15.17 -39.78
C GLY A 73 -37.94 14.54 -38.48
N LEU A 74 -37.01 13.58 -38.57
CA LEU A 74 -36.41 12.93 -37.41
C LEU A 74 -35.23 13.74 -36.89
N ASN A 75 -34.99 13.68 -35.58
CA ASN A 75 -33.80 14.27 -34.97
C ASN A 75 -32.74 13.21 -34.69
N LYS A 76 -31.49 13.66 -34.59
CA LYS A 76 -30.33 12.81 -34.32
C LYS A 76 -30.52 11.94 -33.07
N HIS A 77 -31.03 12.51 -31.97
CA HIS A 77 -31.10 11.78 -30.70
C HIS A 77 -32.03 10.56 -30.81
N ASP A 78 -33.26 10.75 -31.28
CA ASP A 78 -34.22 9.66 -31.43
C ASP A 78 -33.74 8.60 -32.43
N VAL A 79 -33.10 9.03 -33.53
CA VAL A 79 -32.55 8.12 -34.54
C VAL A 79 -31.49 7.20 -33.94
N TYR A 80 -30.49 7.76 -33.25
CA TYR A 80 -29.44 6.96 -32.65
C TYR A 80 -29.94 6.14 -31.45
N ASP A 81 -30.94 6.61 -30.70
CA ASP A 81 -31.57 5.84 -29.63
C ASP A 81 -32.28 4.59 -30.18
N LEU A 82 -32.99 4.71 -31.30
CA LEU A 82 -33.64 3.59 -31.97
C LEU A 82 -32.62 2.61 -32.56
N ILE A 83 -31.59 3.12 -33.25
CA ILE A 83 -30.49 2.29 -33.78
C ILE A 83 -29.82 1.51 -32.65
N ASN A 84 -29.44 2.19 -31.56
CA ASN A 84 -28.75 1.53 -30.45
C ASN A 84 -29.61 0.46 -29.78
N GLN A 85 -30.91 0.71 -29.61
CA GLN A 85 -31.85 -0.29 -29.08
C GLN A 85 -31.97 -1.51 -30.01
N PHE A 86 -32.12 -1.28 -31.32
CA PHE A 86 -32.17 -2.36 -32.29
C PHE A 86 -30.86 -3.15 -32.32
N THR A 87 -29.70 -2.49 -32.45
CA THR A 87 -28.39 -3.15 -32.46
C THR A 87 -28.16 -3.95 -31.18
N PHE A 88 -28.54 -3.41 -30.02
CA PHE A 88 -28.44 -4.12 -28.76
C PHE A 88 -29.31 -5.39 -28.77
N SER A 89 -30.59 -5.27 -29.14
CA SER A 89 -31.49 -6.43 -29.24
C SER A 89 -31.04 -7.46 -30.26
N LYS A 90 -30.50 -7.02 -31.41
CA LYS A 90 -30.01 -7.88 -32.50
C LYS A 90 -28.82 -8.74 -32.06
N ASN A 91 -28.01 -8.25 -31.12
CA ASN A 91 -26.82 -8.94 -30.61
C ASN A 91 -27.13 -9.85 -29.41
N LEU A 92 -28.40 -10.01 -29.02
CA LEU A 92 -28.81 -10.97 -28.01
C LEU A 92 -29.17 -12.30 -28.69
N ASP A 93 -28.67 -13.40 -28.13
CA ASP A 93 -28.96 -14.74 -28.65
C ASP A 93 -30.18 -15.40 -27.98
N ASN A 94 -30.54 -14.96 -26.78
CA ASN A 94 -31.59 -15.58 -25.98
C ASN A 94 -32.97 -14.92 -26.25
N PRO A 95 -33.97 -15.67 -26.76
CA PRO A 95 -35.29 -15.13 -27.06
C PRO A 95 -36.00 -14.48 -25.86
N ASN A 96 -35.84 -15.05 -24.66
CA ASN A 96 -36.45 -14.50 -23.45
C ASN A 96 -35.78 -13.17 -23.07
N GLN A 97 -34.47 -13.03 -23.28
CA GLN A 97 -33.76 -11.78 -23.04
C GLN A 97 -34.15 -10.70 -24.06
N ILE A 98 -34.34 -11.09 -25.33
CA ILE A 98 -34.88 -10.20 -26.37
C ILE A 98 -36.28 -9.71 -25.98
N GLU A 99 -37.16 -10.63 -25.56
CA GLU A 99 -38.51 -10.29 -25.12
C GLU A 99 -38.51 -9.37 -23.90
N ASN A 100 -37.73 -9.70 -22.87
CA ASN A 100 -37.58 -8.90 -21.66
C ASN A 100 -37.06 -7.49 -21.98
N PHE A 101 -36.05 -7.37 -22.84
CA PHE A 101 -35.54 -6.08 -23.29
C PHE A 101 -36.61 -5.29 -24.05
N ASN A 102 -37.30 -5.89 -25.01
CA ASN A 102 -38.28 -5.21 -25.83
C ASN A 102 -39.50 -4.72 -25.02
N ASN A 103 -39.93 -5.52 -24.05
CA ASN A 103 -41.06 -5.19 -23.19
C ASN A 103 -40.68 -4.30 -21.98
N ALA A 104 -39.39 -4.06 -21.75
CA ALA A 104 -38.94 -3.19 -20.66
C ALA A 104 -39.38 -1.73 -20.86
N PRO A 105 -39.60 -0.96 -19.78
CA PRO A 105 -39.87 0.47 -19.85
C PRO A 105 -38.77 1.24 -20.62
N LYS A 106 -39.14 2.29 -21.37
CA LYS A 106 -38.20 3.10 -22.19
C LYS A 106 -36.91 3.48 -21.45
N MET A 107 -37.03 4.00 -20.23
CA MET A 107 -35.86 4.44 -19.45
C MET A 107 -34.95 3.29 -19.04
N LEU A 108 -35.50 2.10 -18.79
CA LEU A 108 -34.70 0.91 -18.49
C LEU A 108 -33.95 0.43 -19.74
N ARG A 109 -34.62 0.38 -20.91
CA ARG A 109 -33.95 0.05 -22.19
C ARG A 109 -32.80 1.02 -22.47
N LEU A 110 -33.03 2.32 -22.32
CA LEU A 110 -32.01 3.35 -22.50
C LEU A 110 -30.82 3.20 -21.54
N ASP A 111 -31.03 2.71 -20.33
CA ASP A 111 -29.94 2.40 -19.42
C ASP A 111 -29.15 1.16 -19.82
N MET A 112 -29.84 0.10 -20.26
CA MET A 112 -29.22 -1.16 -20.68
C MET A 112 -28.30 -0.99 -21.90
N VAL A 113 -28.70 -0.15 -22.87
CA VAL A 113 -27.90 0.08 -24.10
C VAL A 113 -26.66 0.95 -23.88
N LYS A 114 -26.51 1.59 -22.71
CA LYS A 114 -25.32 2.41 -22.44
C LYS A 114 -24.09 1.53 -22.37
N LYS A 115 -23.04 1.93 -23.10
CA LYS A 115 -21.73 1.27 -23.05
C LYS A 115 -21.15 1.25 -21.64
N SER A 116 -21.38 2.29 -20.86
CA SER A 116 -20.88 2.43 -19.48
C SER A 116 -21.71 1.68 -18.44
N ALA A 117 -22.85 1.08 -18.80
CA ALA A 117 -23.66 0.35 -17.83
C ALA A 117 -22.96 -0.96 -17.45
N PRO A 118 -22.90 -1.34 -16.15
CA PRO A 118 -22.29 -2.58 -15.69
C PRO A 118 -22.97 -3.80 -16.31
N GLU A 119 -22.18 -4.78 -16.77
CA GLU A 119 -22.72 -5.99 -17.40
C GLU A 119 -23.61 -6.80 -16.44
N GLU A 120 -23.26 -6.87 -15.16
CA GLU A 120 -24.09 -7.54 -14.15
C GLU A 120 -25.49 -6.91 -14.04
N ALA A 121 -25.59 -5.59 -14.12
CA ALA A 121 -26.88 -4.89 -14.11
C ALA A 121 -27.66 -5.11 -15.41
N LYS A 122 -26.98 -5.14 -16.56
CA LYS A 122 -27.60 -5.48 -17.86
C LYS A 122 -28.17 -6.89 -17.83
N GLN A 123 -27.40 -7.88 -17.37
CA GLN A 123 -27.85 -9.27 -17.30
C GLN A 123 -29.03 -9.45 -16.34
N ALA A 124 -29.01 -8.81 -15.17
CA ALA A 124 -30.16 -8.84 -14.26
C ALA A 124 -31.43 -8.25 -14.88
N ALA A 125 -31.32 -7.18 -15.67
CA ALA A 125 -32.45 -6.62 -16.42
C ALA A 125 -32.91 -7.53 -17.56
N LEU A 126 -31.98 -8.12 -18.32
CA LEU A 126 -32.29 -9.06 -19.40
C LEU A 126 -32.95 -10.35 -18.89
N ASN A 127 -32.59 -10.80 -17.69
CA ASN A 127 -33.18 -11.97 -17.05
C ASN A 127 -34.54 -11.68 -16.37
N GLY A 128 -34.92 -10.39 -16.28
CA GLY A 128 -36.19 -9.96 -15.70
C GLY A 128 -36.17 -9.73 -14.17
N ASP A 129 -34.99 -9.81 -13.54
CA ASP A 129 -34.80 -9.52 -12.11
C ASP A 129 -34.94 -8.02 -11.82
N ILE A 130 -34.57 -7.18 -12.80
CA ILE A 130 -34.75 -5.73 -12.76
C ILE A 130 -35.82 -5.33 -13.76
N LYS A 131 -36.88 -4.67 -13.29
CA LYS A 131 -38.04 -4.30 -14.11
C LYS A 131 -38.21 -2.78 -14.26
N SER A 132 -37.40 -2.01 -13.56
CA SER A 132 -37.50 -0.55 -13.54
C SER A 132 -36.16 0.17 -13.63
N HIS A 133 -36.21 1.41 -14.12
CA HIS A 133 -35.09 2.35 -14.10
C HIS A 133 -34.49 2.53 -12.69
N LYS A 134 -35.35 2.60 -11.66
CA LYS A 134 -34.91 2.85 -10.28
C LYS A 134 -34.08 1.69 -9.74
N GLU A 135 -34.54 0.45 -9.94
CA GLU A 135 -33.82 -0.77 -9.54
C GLU A 135 -32.47 -0.88 -10.28
N PHE A 136 -32.46 -0.55 -11.58
CA PHE A 136 -31.23 -0.53 -12.37
C PHE A 136 -30.21 0.46 -11.81
N LYS A 137 -30.63 1.71 -11.53
CA LYS A 137 -29.75 2.73 -10.94
C LYS A 137 -29.23 2.34 -9.56
N GLU A 138 -30.05 1.67 -8.77
CA GLU A 138 -29.62 1.20 -7.46
C GLU A 138 -28.54 0.11 -7.57
N MET A 139 -28.73 -0.85 -8.49
CA MET A 139 -27.71 -1.85 -8.76
C MET A 139 -26.41 -1.21 -9.28
N GLU A 140 -26.50 -0.25 -10.21
CA GLU A 140 -25.31 0.47 -10.70
C GLU A 140 -24.53 1.16 -9.56
N ARG A 141 -25.22 1.78 -8.61
CA ARG A 141 -24.59 2.40 -7.44
C ARG A 141 -23.92 1.36 -6.55
N ARG A 142 -24.60 0.26 -6.26
CA ARG A 142 -24.07 -0.83 -5.42
C ARG A 142 -22.79 -1.42 -6.02
N LEU A 143 -22.77 -1.65 -7.34
CA LEU A 143 -21.61 -2.18 -8.04
C LEU A 143 -20.43 -1.19 -8.00
N LYS A 144 -20.68 0.09 -8.30
CA LYS A 144 -19.65 1.13 -8.18
C LYS A 144 -19.07 1.26 -6.77
N ALA A 145 -19.92 1.16 -5.74
CA ALA A 145 -19.47 1.19 -4.35
C ALA A 145 -18.58 -0.03 -4.02
N LYS A 146 -18.97 -1.22 -4.50
CA LYS A 146 -18.18 -2.45 -4.32
C LYS A 146 -16.82 -2.37 -5.03
N ASP A 147 -16.78 -1.86 -6.26
CA ASP A 147 -15.54 -1.69 -7.02
C ASP A 147 -14.60 -0.69 -6.34
N ALA A 148 -15.14 0.42 -5.83
CA ALA A 148 -14.37 1.40 -5.07
C ALA A 148 -13.78 0.79 -3.79
N GLN A 149 -14.56 0.01 -3.04
CA GLN A 149 -14.09 -0.70 -1.86
C GLN A 149 -12.98 -1.71 -2.19
N LEU A 150 -13.13 -2.47 -3.27
CA LEU A 150 -12.11 -3.42 -3.73
C LEU A 150 -10.83 -2.71 -4.16
N SER A 151 -10.92 -1.55 -4.83
CA SER A 151 -9.75 -0.75 -5.18
C SER A 151 -9.00 -0.28 -3.93
N GLN A 152 -9.72 0.27 -2.96
CA GLN A 152 -9.14 0.73 -1.70
C GLN A 152 -8.48 -0.41 -0.91
N GLN A 153 -9.10 -1.60 -0.87
CA GLN A 153 -8.51 -2.78 -0.24
C GLN A 153 -7.23 -3.21 -0.95
N LYS A 154 -7.20 -3.23 -2.29
CA LYS A 154 -6.00 -3.56 -3.06
C LYS A 154 -4.85 -2.58 -2.78
N GLU A 155 -5.14 -1.29 -2.73
CA GLU A 155 -4.15 -0.26 -2.37
C GLU A 155 -3.61 -0.46 -0.95
N THR A 156 -4.51 -0.77 0.00
CA THR A 156 -4.13 -1.04 1.39
C THR A 156 -3.20 -2.27 1.48
N ILE A 157 -3.57 -3.37 0.83
CA ILE A 157 -2.77 -4.60 0.80
C ILE A 157 -1.40 -4.34 0.16
N ALA A 158 -1.35 -3.60 -0.95
CA ALA A 158 -0.09 -3.24 -1.60
C ALA A 158 0.81 -2.39 -0.68
N SER A 159 0.24 -1.44 0.06
CA SER A 159 0.98 -0.63 1.02
C SER A 159 1.52 -1.45 2.19
N GLN A 160 0.72 -2.35 2.76
CA GLN A 160 1.11 -3.25 3.84
C GLN A 160 2.20 -4.22 3.39
N HIS A 161 2.08 -4.78 2.19
CA HIS A 161 3.09 -5.66 1.62
C HIS A 161 4.43 -4.94 1.43
N LYS A 162 4.40 -3.67 0.99
CA LYS A 162 5.62 -2.87 0.89
C LYS A 162 6.26 -2.63 2.27
N GLN A 163 5.46 -2.28 3.28
CA GLN A 163 5.96 -2.10 4.64
C GLN A 163 6.61 -3.37 5.20
N LEU A 164 6.00 -4.54 4.99
CA LEU A 164 6.57 -5.82 5.41
C LEU A 164 7.92 -6.12 4.74
N LEU A 165 8.09 -5.78 3.47
CA LEU A 165 9.38 -5.93 2.78
C LEU A 165 10.45 -4.99 3.36
N ASP A 166 10.09 -3.74 3.65
CA ASP A 166 11.01 -2.76 4.24
C ASP A 166 11.42 -3.17 5.68
N GLU A 167 10.48 -3.72 6.47
CA GLU A 167 10.74 -4.28 7.79
C GLU A 167 11.66 -5.51 7.72
N GLN A 168 11.42 -6.43 6.78
CA GLN A 168 12.26 -7.61 6.59
C GLN A 168 13.70 -7.22 6.22
N ALA A 169 13.88 -6.27 5.30
CA ALA A 169 15.20 -5.77 4.92
C ALA A 169 15.92 -5.12 6.11
N SER A 170 15.18 -4.40 6.97
CA SER A 170 15.73 -3.81 8.19
C SER A 170 16.17 -4.89 9.19
N GLN A 171 15.38 -5.95 9.35
CA GLN A 171 15.73 -7.09 10.21
C GLN A 171 16.96 -7.84 9.70
N ASP A 172 17.07 -8.08 8.39
CA ASP A 172 18.22 -8.74 7.78
C ASP A 172 19.52 -7.91 8.01
N ASN A 173 19.43 -6.58 7.87
CA ASN A 173 20.55 -5.68 8.17
C ASN A 173 20.96 -5.71 9.66
N LEU A 174 20.01 -5.74 10.58
CA LEU A 174 20.28 -5.89 12.01
C LEU A 174 20.97 -7.22 12.31
N GLN A 175 20.54 -8.30 11.66
CA GLN A 175 21.13 -9.63 11.81
C GLN A 175 22.59 -9.65 11.33
N LEU A 176 22.87 -9.05 10.17
CA LEU A 176 24.24 -8.89 9.66
C LEU A 176 25.12 -8.11 10.64
N SER A 177 24.62 -6.98 11.17
CA SER A 177 25.35 -6.19 12.16
C SER A 177 25.61 -6.97 13.46
N LEU A 178 24.66 -7.81 13.89
CA LEU A 178 24.81 -8.64 15.08
C LEU A 178 25.92 -9.69 14.88
N ASP A 179 25.99 -10.31 13.70
CA ASP A 179 27.00 -11.31 13.39
C ASP A 179 28.40 -10.69 13.25
N GLU A 180 28.51 -9.48 12.68
CA GLU A 180 29.76 -8.72 12.70
C GLU A 180 30.25 -8.41 14.12
N LEU A 181 29.34 -8.00 15.02
CA LEU A 181 29.67 -7.72 16.42
C LEU A 181 30.14 -8.98 17.16
N LYS A 182 29.50 -10.13 16.93
CA LYS A 182 29.94 -11.43 17.48
C LYS A 182 31.35 -11.78 17.02
N ASN A 183 31.62 -11.65 15.72
CA ASN A 183 32.95 -11.94 15.17
C ASN A 183 34.04 -11.03 15.79
N LYS A 184 33.76 -9.73 15.94
CA LYS A 184 34.68 -8.80 16.62
C LYS A 184 34.91 -9.18 18.09
N MET A 185 33.85 -9.57 18.78
CA MET A 185 33.92 -10.01 20.18
C MET A 185 34.78 -11.26 20.35
N ASP A 186 34.61 -12.25 19.48
CA ASP A 186 35.41 -13.48 19.50
C ASP A 186 36.89 -13.21 19.20
N ALA A 187 37.19 -12.29 18.27
CA ALA A 187 38.55 -11.87 17.98
C ALA A 187 39.21 -11.19 19.19
N GLU A 188 38.50 -10.28 19.86
CA GLU A 188 39.01 -9.63 21.08
C GLU A 188 39.20 -10.61 22.23
N LYS A 189 38.28 -11.57 22.40
CA LYS A 189 38.41 -12.63 23.41
C LYS A 189 39.69 -13.46 23.19
N LYS A 190 40.01 -13.82 21.94
CA LYS A 190 41.26 -14.53 21.61
C LYS A 190 42.50 -13.71 21.95
N LYS A 191 42.51 -12.40 21.66
CA LYS A 191 43.63 -11.51 22.03
C LYS A 191 43.84 -11.46 23.53
N TYR A 192 42.75 -11.33 24.29
CA TYR A 192 42.80 -11.30 25.75
C TYR A 192 43.36 -12.59 26.34
N GLU A 193 42.92 -13.76 25.85
CA GLU A 193 43.46 -15.05 26.32
C GLU A 193 44.94 -15.22 25.97
N ALA A 194 45.39 -14.75 24.81
CA ALA A 194 46.81 -14.77 24.44
C ALA A 194 47.67 -13.89 25.37
N LEU A 195 47.22 -12.66 25.64
CA LEU A 195 47.89 -11.74 26.56
C LEU A 195 47.97 -12.32 27.98
N LYS A 196 46.88 -12.92 28.46
CA LYS A 196 46.82 -13.59 29.76
C LYS A 196 47.81 -14.76 29.84
N ALA A 197 47.93 -15.56 28.79
CA ALA A 197 48.90 -16.66 28.74
C ALA A 197 50.35 -16.15 28.75
N GLU A 198 50.64 -15.04 28.07
CA GLU A 198 51.95 -14.41 28.09
C GLU A 198 52.32 -13.87 29.47
N HIS A 199 51.40 -13.16 30.13
CA HIS A 199 51.56 -12.70 31.50
C HIS A 199 51.92 -13.85 32.47
N GLU A 200 51.23 -14.99 32.34
CA GLU A 200 51.50 -16.17 33.18
C GLU A 200 52.86 -16.81 32.88
N LYS A 201 53.30 -16.84 31.61
CA LYS A 201 54.65 -17.31 31.26
C LYS A 201 55.73 -16.43 31.89
N THR A 202 55.60 -15.12 31.77
CA THR A 202 56.55 -14.15 32.36
C THR A 202 56.59 -14.28 33.87
N ARG A 203 55.43 -14.48 34.52
CA ARG A 203 55.34 -14.74 35.95
C ARG A 203 56.11 -15.99 36.38
N ARG A 204 55.96 -17.10 35.66
CA ARG A 204 56.67 -18.36 35.94
C ARG A 204 58.17 -18.24 35.75
N PHE A 205 58.60 -17.54 34.71
CA PHE A 205 60.01 -17.26 34.46
C PHE A 205 60.64 -16.50 35.63
N ILE A 206 59.99 -15.41 36.09
CA ILE A 206 60.44 -14.64 37.26
C ILE A 206 60.55 -15.52 38.51
N ASN A 207 59.59 -16.43 38.75
CA ASN A 207 59.61 -17.31 39.90
C ASN A 207 60.71 -18.39 39.86
N ASN A 208 61.24 -18.73 38.69
CA ASN A 208 62.17 -19.86 38.49
C ASN A 208 63.64 -19.44 38.30
N ILE A 209 63.97 -18.14 38.33
CA ILE A 209 65.37 -17.68 38.23
C ILE A 209 66.09 -17.82 39.57
N GLY A 210 67.14 -18.64 39.58
CA GLY A 210 68.24 -18.61 40.54
C GLY A 210 69.39 -17.74 40.02
N GLU A 211 70.00 -16.96 40.92
CA GLU A 211 70.97 -15.88 40.65
C GLU A 211 72.14 -16.30 39.74
N VAL A 212 72.11 -15.88 38.46
CA VAL A 212 73.29 -15.88 37.57
C VAL A 212 73.36 -14.55 36.84
N ASP A 213 74.50 -13.88 36.92
CA ASP A 213 74.68 -12.45 36.55
C ASP A 213 74.37 -12.13 35.06
N GLY A 214 74.44 -13.11 34.16
CA GLY A 214 74.00 -12.96 32.76
C GLY A 214 72.48 -12.82 32.60
N GLN A 215 71.70 -13.32 33.56
CA GLN A 215 70.23 -13.24 33.56
C GLN A 215 69.71 -11.95 34.20
N ARG A 216 70.54 -11.09 34.78
CA ARG A 216 70.09 -9.87 35.48
C ARG A 216 69.43 -8.85 34.54
N SER A 217 69.95 -8.71 33.32
CA SER A 217 69.38 -7.84 32.28
C SER A 217 68.05 -8.40 31.74
N GLU A 218 67.99 -9.71 31.47
CA GLU A 218 66.75 -10.37 31.03
C GLU A 218 65.69 -10.42 32.13
N TRP A 219 66.08 -10.62 33.39
CA TRP A 219 65.19 -10.53 34.56
C TRP A 219 64.62 -9.14 34.72
N ALA A 220 65.42 -8.08 34.57
CA ALA A 220 64.95 -6.71 34.63
C ALA A 220 63.93 -6.42 33.51
N ARG A 221 64.18 -6.94 32.30
CA ARG A 221 63.25 -6.84 31.16
C ARG A 221 61.95 -7.61 31.43
N HIS A 222 62.02 -8.87 31.84
CA HIS A 222 60.83 -9.67 32.14
C HIS A 222 60.02 -9.13 33.33
N LYS A 223 60.68 -8.52 34.32
CA LYS A 223 59.99 -7.83 35.42
C LYS A 223 59.23 -6.60 34.93
N ALA A 224 59.81 -5.84 34.00
CA ALA A 224 59.12 -4.74 33.34
C ALA A 224 57.92 -5.26 32.52
N ASP A 225 58.11 -6.29 31.70
CA ASP A 225 57.06 -6.91 30.90
C ASP A 225 55.91 -7.46 31.77
N TYR A 226 56.22 -8.15 32.88
CA TYR A 226 55.21 -8.63 33.83
C TYR A 226 54.36 -7.50 34.41
N SER A 227 55.02 -6.40 34.80
CA SER A 227 54.34 -5.23 35.37
C SER A 227 53.44 -4.56 34.33
N VAL A 228 53.92 -4.43 33.08
CA VAL A 228 53.14 -3.88 31.97
C VAL A 228 51.95 -4.78 31.62
N TYR A 229 52.15 -6.09 31.45
CA TYR A 229 51.05 -7.02 31.16
C TYR A 229 50.02 -7.08 32.30
N GLY A 230 50.48 -7.04 33.56
CA GLY A 230 49.59 -6.99 34.72
C GLY A 230 48.76 -5.70 34.77
N LEU A 231 49.36 -4.56 34.41
CA LEU A 231 48.65 -3.29 34.26
C LEU A 231 47.63 -3.36 33.12
N THR A 232 48.01 -3.87 31.95
CA THR A 232 47.12 -4.04 30.80
C THR A 232 45.90 -4.89 31.16
N LEU A 233 46.08 -6.02 31.84
CA LEU A 233 44.96 -6.87 32.26
C LEU A 233 43.99 -6.14 33.23
N LYS A 234 44.51 -5.30 34.13
CA LYS A 234 43.67 -4.51 35.05
C LYS A 234 42.86 -3.46 34.31
N ILE A 235 43.48 -2.76 33.36
CA ILE A 235 42.80 -1.79 32.48
C ILE A 235 41.73 -2.51 31.65
N ASP A 236 42.05 -3.66 31.06
CA ASP A 236 41.11 -4.44 30.26
C ASP A 236 39.91 -4.93 31.08
N ASN A 237 40.11 -5.37 32.33
CA ASN A 237 39.02 -5.77 33.21
C ASN A 237 38.13 -4.59 33.60
N LEU A 238 38.72 -3.44 33.95
CA LEU A 238 37.95 -2.22 34.22
C LEU A 238 37.06 -1.86 33.02
N ILE A 239 37.62 -1.89 31.80
CA ILE A 239 36.85 -1.61 30.58
C ILE A 239 35.73 -2.64 30.41
N LYS A 240 35.98 -3.93 30.64
CA LYS A 240 34.95 -4.99 30.52
C LYS A 240 33.81 -4.81 31.52
N ASP A 241 34.09 -4.37 32.73
CA ASP A 241 33.09 -4.20 33.78
C ASP A 241 32.24 -2.95 33.53
N VAL A 242 32.85 -1.87 33.04
CA VAL A 242 32.17 -0.58 32.83
C VAL A 242 31.45 -0.50 31.48
N LYS A 243 31.96 -1.19 30.45
CA LYS A 243 31.44 -1.09 29.08
C LYS A 243 29.96 -1.50 28.93
N PRO A 244 29.45 -2.59 29.54
CA PRO A 244 28.03 -2.92 29.50
C PRO A 244 27.12 -1.84 30.10
N LEU A 245 27.54 -1.25 31.22
CA LEU A 245 26.80 -0.19 31.91
C LEU A 245 26.76 1.12 31.10
N SER A 246 27.78 1.37 30.26
CA SER A 246 27.84 2.55 29.39
C SER A 246 26.83 2.56 28.23
N PHE A 247 26.24 1.40 27.89
CA PHE A 247 25.24 1.28 26.81
C PHE A 247 23.80 1.52 27.28
N GLU A 248 23.55 1.57 28.59
CA GLU A 248 22.24 1.91 29.16
C GLU A 248 22.11 3.44 29.31
N ARG A 249 22.12 4.14 28.17
CA ARG A 249 22.11 5.62 28.08
C ARG A 249 21.02 6.27 28.94
N ASP A 250 19.86 5.63 29.06
CA ASP A 250 18.72 6.10 29.85
C ASP A 250 19.00 6.13 31.36
N ILE A 251 19.88 5.27 31.87
CA ILE A 251 20.21 5.24 33.31
C ILE A 251 21.09 6.44 33.68
N ILE A 252 22.10 6.73 32.86
CA ILE A 252 23.02 7.85 33.10
C ILE A 252 22.29 9.18 32.89
N SER A 253 21.47 9.32 31.84
CA SER A 253 20.74 10.56 31.59
C SER A 253 19.71 10.89 32.68
N ASN A 254 19.09 9.87 33.27
CA ASN A 254 18.09 10.00 34.33
C ASN A 254 18.67 10.01 35.76
N SER A 255 19.99 9.91 35.92
CA SER A 255 20.66 9.98 37.23
C SER A 255 20.69 11.41 37.81
N SER A 256 20.90 11.54 39.13
CA SER A 256 20.97 12.87 39.78
C SER A 256 22.20 13.67 39.33
N GLU A 257 22.13 14.99 39.42
CA GLU A 257 23.25 15.86 39.04
C GLU A 257 24.52 15.59 39.88
N GLU A 258 24.37 15.20 41.15
CA GLU A 258 25.49 14.78 41.99
C GLU A 258 26.14 13.49 41.49
N ALA A 259 25.35 12.52 41.00
CA ALA A 259 25.86 11.29 40.43
C ALA A 259 26.61 11.56 39.11
N LYS A 260 26.06 12.43 38.25
CA LYS A 260 26.71 12.89 37.01
C LYS A 260 28.02 13.62 37.27
N LYS A 261 28.05 14.51 38.27
CA LYS A 261 29.28 15.22 38.65
C LYS A 261 30.36 14.26 39.15
N ARG A 262 30.00 13.28 39.97
CA ARG A 262 30.94 12.27 40.48
C ARG A 262 31.56 11.45 39.35
N ILE A 263 30.75 10.98 38.40
CA ILE A 263 31.29 10.18 37.30
C ILE A 263 32.14 11.01 36.34
N ASN A 264 31.81 12.28 36.10
CA ASN A 264 32.66 13.17 35.30
C ASN A 264 34.04 13.37 35.94
N ASN A 265 34.12 13.63 37.25
CA ASN A 265 35.40 13.74 37.94
C ASN A 265 36.25 12.47 37.80
N SER A 266 35.64 11.28 37.93
CA SER A 266 36.36 10.02 37.72
C SER A 266 36.81 9.81 36.27
N LEU A 267 36.09 10.36 35.28
CA LEU A 267 36.52 10.32 33.87
C LEU A 267 37.72 11.24 33.61
N ASP A 268 37.74 12.43 34.22
CA ASP A 268 38.87 13.35 34.12
C ASP A 268 40.14 12.71 34.70
N GLU A 269 40.04 12.08 35.88
CA GLU A 269 41.16 11.34 36.49
C GLU A 269 41.67 10.19 35.60
N LEU A 270 40.77 9.49 34.91
CA LEU A 270 41.13 8.42 33.98
C LEU A 270 41.83 8.95 32.72
N ASP A 271 41.41 10.13 32.22
CA ASP A 271 42.05 10.75 31.06
C ASP A 271 43.47 11.21 31.38
N ASP A 272 43.65 11.92 32.51
CA ASP A 272 44.97 12.35 33.00
C ASP A 272 45.92 11.15 33.14
N PHE A 273 45.44 10.07 33.77
CA PHE A 273 46.18 8.83 33.91
C PHE A 273 46.57 8.21 32.55
N SER A 274 45.66 8.23 31.56
CA SER A 274 45.91 7.71 30.21
C SER A 274 46.97 8.53 29.48
N GLN A 275 46.90 9.87 29.59
CA GLN A 275 47.86 10.78 28.98
C GLN A 275 49.27 10.58 29.55
N ASP A 276 49.39 10.46 30.88
CA ASP A 276 50.65 10.19 31.56
C ASP A 276 51.29 8.87 31.10
N LEU A 277 50.50 7.79 31.04
CA LEU A 277 50.99 6.49 30.54
C LEU A 277 51.49 6.58 29.09
N ARG A 278 50.77 7.28 28.21
CA ARG A 278 51.20 7.48 26.82
C ARG A 278 52.49 8.30 26.72
N ALA A 279 52.67 9.30 27.58
CA ALA A 279 53.90 10.08 27.61
C ALA A 279 55.10 9.21 28.04
N MET A 280 54.92 8.37 29.07
CA MET A 280 55.93 7.42 29.53
C MET A 280 56.33 6.41 28.43
N ILE A 281 55.36 5.85 27.70
CA ILE A 281 55.61 4.90 26.60
C ILE A 281 56.39 5.57 25.45
N ASN A 282 56.06 6.83 25.12
CA ASN A 282 56.71 7.58 24.04
C ASN A 282 58.05 8.23 24.44
N GLY A 283 58.57 7.94 25.63
CA GLY A 283 59.86 8.46 26.11
C GLY A 283 59.86 9.93 26.52
N ARG A 284 58.70 10.59 26.64
CA ARG A 284 58.58 11.93 27.23
C ARG A 284 58.37 11.78 28.73
N ARG A 285 59.38 12.14 29.54
CA ARG A 285 59.21 12.23 31.00
C ARG A 285 58.18 13.33 31.30
N THR A 286 57.01 12.97 31.83
CA THR A 286 56.12 13.93 32.48
C THR A 286 56.77 14.32 33.80
N ILE A 287 57.26 15.56 33.86
CA ILE A 287 57.73 16.15 35.12
C ILE A 287 56.48 16.76 35.76
N ASN A 288 55.66 15.93 36.41
CA ASN A 288 54.63 16.44 37.31
C ASN A 288 55.24 16.53 38.71
N GLY A 289 55.66 17.75 39.05
CA GLY A 289 56.00 18.12 40.41
C GLY A 289 54.74 18.10 41.27
N TYR A 290 54.66 17.17 42.21
CA TYR A 290 53.80 17.31 43.37
C TYR A 290 54.46 18.34 44.29
N ALA A 291 53.83 19.51 44.41
CA ALA A 291 54.02 20.38 45.55
C ALA A 291 53.03 19.92 46.63
N GLU A 292 53.54 19.23 47.64
CA GLU A 292 53.52 19.63 49.06
C GLU A 292 54.58 18.82 49.82
#